data_AF-A0A2W1JPA0-F1
#
_entry.id   AF-A0A2W1JPA0-F1
#
_cell.length_a   1.000
_cell.length_b   1.000
_cell.length_c   1.000
_cell.angle_alpha   90.00
_cell.angle_beta   90.00
_cell.angle_gamma   90.00
#
_symmetry.space_group_name_H-M   'P 1'
#
loop_
_entity.id
_entity.type
_entity.pdbx_description
1 polymer ?
#
loop_
_entity_poly.entity_id
_entity_poly.type
_entity_poly.pdbx_seq_one_letter_code
_entity_poly.pdbx_strand_id
1 'polypeptide(L)'
;MMNISTQQRSQSQGLSKIYLIFIILSLVISWGIFLQFLLSGEASVSLFFEQALATPVSRLLSSDIAISAFIFFIFAYVELKRFQMPSNLLVIYILGTFSVGICFGLSLFLYQRETWFKHSQPQ
;
A
#
# COMPACT_ATOMS: atom_id res chain seq x y z
N MET A 1 -9.58 32.17 19.95
CA MET A 1 -8.35 31.54 19.41
C MET A 1 -8.55 30.03 19.44
N MET A 2 -8.85 29.44 18.29
CA MET A 2 -9.27 28.05 18.16
C MET A 2 -8.05 27.13 18.22
N ASN A 3 -8.08 26.16 19.13
CA ASN A 3 -6.94 25.36 19.55
C ASN A 3 -6.57 24.32 18.47
N ILE A 4 -5.46 24.56 17.77
CA ILE A 4 -4.96 23.75 16.64
C ILE A 4 -4.56 22.34 17.11
N SER A 5 -4.23 22.17 18.40
CA SER A 5 -3.79 20.90 19.00
C SER A 5 -4.88 19.84 19.11
N THR A 6 -6.16 20.21 19.29
CA THR A 6 -7.26 19.25 19.41
C THR A 6 -7.74 18.72 18.05
N GLN A 7 -7.55 19.46 16.96
CA GLN A 7 -7.94 18.99 15.63
C GLN A 7 -7.00 17.91 15.09
N GLN A 8 -5.69 18.01 15.35
CA GLN A 8 -4.71 16.98 14.93
C GLN A 8 -4.93 15.62 15.63
N ARG A 9 -5.37 15.63 16.90
CA ARG A 9 -5.60 14.39 17.68
C ARG A 9 -6.81 13.59 17.18
N SER A 10 -7.85 14.28 16.67
CA SER A 10 -9.04 13.67 16.09
C SER A 10 -8.84 13.26 14.62
N GLN A 11 -8.10 14.05 13.84
CA GLN A 11 -7.74 13.68 12.46
C GLN A 11 -6.95 12.37 12.43
N SER A 12 -6.01 12.17 13.36
CA SER A 12 -5.20 10.95 13.44
C SER A 12 -6.02 9.66 13.61
N GLN A 13 -7.12 9.72 14.36
CA GLN A 13 -7.98 8.55 14.57
C GLN A 13 -8.93 8.28 13.38
N GLY A 14 -9.31 9.33 12.64
CA GLY A 14 -10.13 9.22 11.44
C GLY A 14 -9.34 8.70 10.23
N LEU A 15 -8.15 9.25 9.98
CA LEU A 15 -7.27 8.84 8.89
C LEU A 15 -6.79 7.40 9.07
N SER A 16 -6.38 6.99 10.27
CA SER A 16 -6.03 5.60 10.57
C SER A 16 -7.17 4.61 10.27
N LYS A 17 -8.43 4.97 10.58
CA LYS A 17 -9.60 4.13 10.23
C LYS A 17 -9.86 4.09 8.73
N ILE A 18 -9.70 5.22 8.03
CA ILE A 18 -9.83 5.28 6.57
C ILE A 18 -8.77 4.39 5.92
N TYR A 19 -7.50 4.49 6.34
CA TYR A 19 -6.44 3.62 5.83
C TYR A 19 -6.71 2.14 6.10
N LEU A 20 -7.25 1.78 7.27
CA LEU A 20 -7.68 0.41 7.56
C LEU A 20 -8.81 -0.05 6.64
N ILE A 21 -9.81 0.80 6.37
CA ILE A 21 -10.89 0.48 5.44
C ILE A 21 -10.32 0.26 4.03
N PHE A 22 -9.44 1.14 3.55
CA PHE A 22 -8.80 0.99 2.24
C PHE A 22 -7.92 -0.26 2.16
N ILE A 23 -7.24 -0.63 3.24
CA ILE A 23 -6.49 -1.88 3.36
C ILE A 23 -7.42 -3.08 3.20
N ILE A 24 -8.52 -3.13 3.97
CA ILE A 24 -9.48 -4.23 3.91
C ILE A 24 -10.13 -4.29 2.54
N LEU A 25 -10.52 -3.15 1.97
CA LEU A 25 -11.16 -3.07 0.67
C LEU A 25 -10.22 -3.56 -0.43
N SER A 26 -8.97 -3.13 -0.42
CA SER A 26 -7.94 -3.58 -1.37
C SER A 26 -7.67 -5.08 -1.23
N LEU A 27 -7.63 -5.60 0.01
CA LEU A 27 -7.44 -7.02 0.27
C LEU A 27 -8.62 -7.84 -0.26
N VAL A 28 -9.85 -7.45 0.06
CA VAL A 28 -11.06 -8.19 -0.37
C VAL A 28 -11.19 -8.17 -1.89
N ILE A 29 -10.99 -7.01 -2.54
CA ILE A 29 -11.10 -6.89 -3.99
C ILE A 29 -9.99 -7.70 -4.67
N SER A 30 -8.72 -7.49 -4.28
CA SER A 30 -7.60 -8.15 -4.94
C SER A 30 -7.63 -9.66 -4.72
N TRP A 31 -7.94 -10.10 -3.50
CA TRP A 31 -8.04 -11.52 -3.17
C TRP A 31 -9.25 -12.17 -3.87
N GLY A 32 -10.38 -11.47 -3.99
CA GLY A 32 -11.55 -11.96 -4.72
C GLY A 32 -11.28 -12.20 -6.19
N ILE A 33 -10.62 -11.25 -6.87
CA ILE A 33 -10.22 -11.39 -8.28
C ILE A 33 -9.15 -12.49 -8.44
N PHE A 34 -8.19 -12.57 -7.51
CA PHE A 34 -7.15 -13.59 -7.51
C PHE A 34 -7.70 -15.01 -7.30
N LEU A 35 -8.69 -15.17 -6.43
CA LEU A 35 -9.40 -16.43 -6.22
C LEU A 35 -10.14 -16.88 -7.49
N GLN A 36 -10.82 -15.96 -8.18
CA GLN A 36 -11.48 -16.29 -9.45
C GLN A 36 -10.47 -16.75 -10.51
N PHE A 37 -9.30 -16.11 -10.55
CA PHE A 37 -8.19 -16.55 -11.40
C PHE A 37 -7.65 -17.93 -11.00
N LEU A 38 -7.44 -18.21 -9.70
CA LEU A 38 -6.97 -19.54 -9.24
C LEU A 38 -7.98 -20.65 -9.52
N LEU A 39 -9.27 -20.38 -9.30
CA LEU A 39 -10.36 -21.35 -9.51
C LEU A 39 -10.66 -21.60 -10.99
N SER A 40 -10.14 -20.77 -11.89
CA SER A 40 -10.27 -20.98 -13.35
C SER A 40 -9.51 -22.20 -13.87
N GLY A 41 -8.65 -22.83 -13.06
CA GLY A 41 -7.92 -24.06 -13.41
C GLY A 41 -6.76 -23.86 -14.41
N GLU A 42 -6.71 -22.71 -15.10
CA GLU A 42 -5.64 -22.31 -16.04
C GLU A 42 -4.70 -21.25 -15.45
N ALA A 43 -4.65 -21.15 -14.12
CA ALA A 43 -3.89 -20.15 -13.40
C ALA A 43 -2.38 -20.33 -13.64
N SER A 44 -1.87 -19.66 -14.68
CA SER A 44 -0.45 -19.59 -14.99
C SER A 44 0.02 -18.14 -14.99
N VAL A 45 1.25 -17.92 -14.54
CA VAL A 45 1.86 -16.58 -14.51
C VAL A 45 1.86 -15.96 -15.92
N SER A 46 2.11 -16.75 -16.97
CA SER A 46 2.02 -16.30 -18.35
C SER A 46 0.63 -15.80 -18.74
N LEU A 47 -0.43 -16.53 -18.39
CA LEU A 47 -1.81 -16.17 -18.75
C LEU A 47 -2.28 -14.91 -18.01
N PHE A 48 -1.79 -14.71 -16.78
CA PHE A 48 -1.98 -13.47 -16.03
C PHE A 48 -1.39 -12.27 -16.78
N PHE A 49 -0.13 -12.37 -17.24
CA PHE A 49 0.51 -11.28 -17.99
C PHE A 49 -0.13 -11.08 -19.37
N GLU A 50 -0.53 -12.14 -20.07
CA GLU A 50 -1.28 -12.01 -21.32
C GLU A 50 -2.57 -11.24 -21.11
N GLN A 51 -3.38 -11.60 -20.11
CA GLN A 51 -4.64 -10.90 -19.83
C GLN A 51 -4.40 -9.46 -19.34
N ALA A 52 -3.41 -9.25 -18.47
CA ALA A 52 -3.07 -7.92 -17.95
C ALA A 52 -2.51 -6.97 -19.02
N LEU A 53 -2.01 -7.50 -20.13
CA LEU A 53 -1.47 -6.72 -21.26
C LEU A 53 -2.28 -6.89 -22.56
N ALA A 54 -3.41 -7.60 -22.51
CA ALA A 54 -4.21 -7.96 -23.69
C ALA A 54 -4.73 -6.71 -24.41
N THR A 55 -5.22 -5.73 -23.65
CA THR A 55 -5.80 -4.50 -24.20
C THR A 55 -4.86 -3.30 -24.04
N PRO A 56 -4.92 -2.30 -24.95
CA PRO A 56 -4.14 -1.07 -24.81
C PRO A 56 -4.39 -0.35 -23.47
N VAL A 57 -5.64 -0.34 -23.01
CA VAL A 57 -6.02 0.28 -21.72
C VAL A 57 -5.41 -0.49 -20.55
N SER A 58 -5.46 -1.82 -20.56
CA SER A 58 -4.85 -2.62 -19.49
C SER A 58 -3.32 -2.49 -19.49
N ARG A 59 -2.67 -2.37 -20.66
CA ARG A 59 -1.23 -2.09 -20.75
C ARG A 59 -0.87 -0.76 -20.11
N LEU A 60 -1.65 0.29 -20.38
CA LEU A 60 -1.45 1.60 -19.78
C LEU A 60 -1.55 1.51 -18.24
N LEU A 61 -2.64 0.91 -17.73
CA LEU A 61 -2.84 0.77 -16.28
C LEU A 61 -1.77 -0.11 -15.62
N SER A 62 -1.44 -1.27 -16.20
CA SER A 62 -0.39 -2.15 -15.68
C SER A 62 0.98 -1.46 -15.65
N SER A 63 1.30 -0.66 -16.68
CA SER A 63 2.54 0.11 -16.72
C SER A 63 2.56 1.24 -15.68
N ASP A 64 1.45 1.93 -15.48
CA ASP A 64 1.31 3.01 -14.50
C ASP A 64 1.43 2.46 -13.06
N ILE A 65 0.82 1.30 -12.80
CA ILE A 65 0.98 0.54 -11.55
C ILE A 65 2.46 0.17 -11.36
N ALA A 66 3.12 -0.41 -12.37
CA ALA A 66 4.54 -0.79 -12.25
C ALA A 66 5.45 0.40 -11.92
N ILE A 67 5.26 1.54 -12.60
CA ILE A 67 6.02 2.77 -12.35
C ILE A 67 5.72 3.31 -10.95
N SER A 68 4.44 3.35 -10.56
CA SER A 68 4.02 3.77 -9.22
C SER A 68 4.63 2.89 -8.12
N ALA A 69 4.76 1.57 -8.34
CA ALA A 69 5.42 0.67 -7.39
C ALA A 69 6.90 1.01 -7.23
N PHE A 70 7.57 1.30 -8.35
CA PHE A 70 9.00 1.64 -8.34
C PHE A 70 9.26 2.95 -7.60
N ILE A 71 8.46 3.99 -7.89
CA ILE A 71 8.50 5.27 -7.17
C ILE A 71 8.23 5.05 -5.68
N PHE A 72 7.22 4.23 -5.34
CA PHE A 72 6.90 3.90 -3.95
C PHE A 72 8.07 3.20 -3.23
N PHE A 73 8.76 2.25 -3.87
CA PHE A 73 9.91 1.59 -3.25
C PHE A 73 11.07 2.55 -2.98
N ILE A 74 11.37 3.45 -3.93
CA ILE A 74 12.39 4.49 -3.72
C ILE A 74 11.97 5.40 -2.55
N PHE A 75 10.72 5.86 -2.54
CA PHE A 75 10.19 6.71 -1.50
C PHE A 75 10.22 6.03 -0.12
N ALA A 76 9.78 4.77 -0.04
CA ALA A 76 9.82 3.98 1.18
C ALA A 76 11.26 3.77 1.68
N TYR A 77 12.22 3.50 0.78
CA TYR A 77 13.64 3.35 1.13
C TYR A 77 14.24 4.65 1.71
N VAL A 78 14.01 5.78 1.04
CA VAL A 78 14.51 7.09 1.49
C VAL A 78 13.95 7.45 2.86
N GLU A 79 12.64 7.24 3.06
CA GLU A 79 11.98 7.58 4.32
C GLU A 79 12.41 6.64 5.46
N LEU A 80 12.59 5.33 5.21
CA LEU A 80 13.12 4.38 6.20
C LEU A 80 14.49 4.81 6.72
N LYS A 81 15.36 5.23 5.80
CA LYS A 81 16.70 5.74 6.12
C LYS A 81 16.62 7.04 6.93
N ARG A 82 15.65 7.91 6.62
CA ARG A 82 15.43 9.18 7.31
C ARG A 82 14.97 9.00 8.77
N PHE A 83 14.14 7.99 9.05
CA PHE A 83 13.64 7.71 10.40
C PHE A 83 14.49 6.69 11.18
N GLN A 84 15.63 6.21 10.64
CA GLN A 84 16.44 5.14 11.21
C GLN A 84 15.62 3.88 11.58
N MET A 85 14.55 3.63 10.84
CA MET A 85 13.72 2.45 11.06
C MET A 85 14.46 1.18 10.62
N PRO A 86 14.18 0.03 11.25
CA PRO A 86 14.82 -1.24 10.87
C PRO A 86 14.53 -1.54 9.39
N SER A 87 15.59 -1.87 8.65
CA SER A 87 15.57 -2.24 7.23
C SER A 87 14.60 -3.39 6.91
N ASN A 88 14.25 -4.19 7.92
CA ASN A 88 13.31 -5.31 7.82
C ASN A 88 11.89 -4.86 7.46
N LEU A 89 11.49 -3.63 7.81
CA LEU A 89 10.18 -3.09 7.44
C LEU A 89 10.04 -2.88 5.93
N LEU A 90 11.14 -2.62 5.23
CA LEU A 90 11.13 -2.47 3.77
C LEU A 90 10.70 -3.77 3.09
N VAL A 91 11.18 -4.90 3.61
CA VAL A 91 10.81 -6.23 3.10
C VAL A 91 9.31 -6.48 3.27
N ILE A 92 8.73 -6.04 4.39
CA ILE A 92 7.27 -6.14 4.64
C ILE A 92 6.49 -5.28 3.64
N TYR A 93 6.95 -4.06 3.34
CA TYR A 93 6.30 -3.22 2.33
C TYR A 93 6.42 -3.79 0.91
N ILE A 94 7.58 -4.34 0.56
CA ILE A 94 7.76 -5.01 -0.75
C ILE A 94 6.85 -6.22 -0.86
N LEU A 95 6.85 -7.10 0.15
CA LEU A 95 6.01 -8.30 0.17
C LEU A 95 4.52 -7.96 0.17
N GLY A 96 4.10 -6.93 0.91
CA GLY A 96 2.71 -6.46 0.93
C GLY A 96 2.29 -5.88 -0.43
N THR A 97 3.15 -5.06 -1.05
CA THR A 97 2.92 -4.52 -2.39
C THR A 97 2.84 -5.62 -3.45
N PHE A 98 3.67 -6.66 -3.35
CA PHE A 98 3.63 -7.80 -4.29
C PHE A 98 2.45 -8.74 -4.04
N SER A 99 2.03 -8.93 -2.78
CA SER A 99 0.97 -9.88 -2.42
C SER A 99 -0.44 -9.31 -2.61
N VAL A 100 -0.63 -8.02 -2.37
CA VAL A 100 -1.96 -7.37 -2.37
C VAL A 100 -2.04 -6.20 -3.34
N GLY A 101 -0.92 -5.51 -3.60
CA GLY A 101 -0.85 -4.36 -4.49
C GLY A 101 -0.33 -3.09 -3.79
N ILE A 102 -0.01 -2.09 -4.61
CA ILE A 102 0.61 -0.82 -4.18
C ILE A 102 -0.24 -0.07 -3.15
N CYS A 103 -1.57 -0.07 -3.31
CA CYS A 103 -2.48 0.62 -2.39
C CYS A 103 -2.35 0.09 -0.95
N PHE A 104 -2.16 -1.23 -0.80
CA PHE A 104 -1.97 -1.85 0.52
C PHE A 104 -0.60 -1.47 1.10
N GLY A 105 0.48 -1.60 0.32
CA GLY A 105 1.83 -1.21 0.76
C GLY A 105 1.91 0.26 1.15
N LEU A 106 1.31 1.16 0.36
CA LEU A 106 1.24 2.59 0.62
C LEU A 106 0.45 2.91 1.89
N SER A 107 -0.72 2.29 2.07
CA SER A 107 -1.56 2.52 3.25
C SER A 107 -0.88 2.02 4.53
N LEU A 108 -0.21 0.86 4.47
CA LEU A 108 0.56 0.32 5.59
C LEU A 108 1.74 1.23 5.95
N PHE A 109 2.44 1.74 4.94
CA PHE A 109 3.52 2.70 5.12
C PHE A 109 3.03 4.00 5.78
N LEU A 110 1.92 4.56 5.30
CA LEU A 110 1.33 5.79 5.86
C LEU A 110 0.91 5.58 7.32
N TYR A 111 0.30 4.43 7.64
CA TYR A 111 -0.07 4.07 9.00
C TYR A 111 1.15 4.02 9.93
N GLN A 112 2.22 3.34 9.50
CA GLN A 112 3.43 3.22 10.30
C GLN A 112 4.09 4.59 10.53
N ARG A 113 4.16 5.43 9.49
CA ARG A 113 4.68 6.80 9.59
C ARG A 113 3.92 7.62 10.62
N GLU A 114 2.59 7.46 10.67
CA GLU A 114 1.74 8.14 11.63
C GLU A 114 1.97 7.67 13.07
N THR A 115 2.20 6.36 13.28
CA THR A 115 2.49 5.80 14.61
C THR A 115 3.80 6.30 15.17
N TRP A 116 4.83 6.43 14.34
CA TRP A 116 6.13 6.97 14.73
C TRP A 116 6.06 8.45 15.12
N PHE A 117 5.29 9.25 14.38
CA PHE A 117 5.08 10.66 14.72
C PHE A 117 4.42 10.82 16.11
N LYS A 118 3.54 9.88 16.46
CA LYS A 118 2.84 9.84 17.76
C LYS A 118 3.76 9.47 18.93
N HIS A 119 4.80 8.67 18.68
CA HIS A 119 5.75 8.27 19.71
C HIS A 119 6.80 9.36 20.02
N SER A 120 7.04 10.29 19.10
CA SER A 120 7.99 11.41 19.24
C SER A 120 7.41 12.67 19.90
N GLN A 121 6.16 12.65 20.34
CA GLN A 121 5.59 13.72 21.18
C GLN A 121 5.65 13.24 22.65
N PRO A 122 6.57 13.78 23.48
CA PRO A 122 6.56 13.50 24.91
C PRO A 122 5.25 14.02 25.52
N GLN A 123 4.72 13.25 26.47
CA GLN A 123 3.44 13.47 27.15
C GLN A 123 3.32 14.87 27.78
#